data_AF-A0A0A9CQH1-F1
#
_entry.id   AF-A0A0A9CQH1-F1
#
_cell.length_a   1.000
_cell.length_b   1.000
_cell.length_c   1.000
_cell.angle_alpha   90.00
_cell.angle_beta   90.00
_cell.angle_gamma   90.00
#
_symmetry.space_group_name_H-M   'P 1'
#
loop_
_entity.id
_entity.type
_entity.pdbx_description
1 polymer ?
#
loop_
_entity_poly.entity_id
_entity_poly.type
_entity_poly.pdbx_seq_one_letter_code
_entity_poly.pdbx_strand_id
1 'polypeptide(L)'
;MNLKIEAIADTPSFVFLWVGDGVGLEQGRQCLKKWGFRRCEDVCWVKTNKKNATPSLRHDSHTLLQHSKEHCLMGIKGTVRRSTDGHVIHANIDTDIIIAEEPTDGSTKKA
;
A
#
# COMPACT_ATOMS: atom_id res chain seq x y z
N MET A 1 17.75 -3.75 0.46
CA MET A 1 16.65 -4.64 0.89
C MET A 1 17.15 -5.61 1.95
N ASN A 2 17.23 -5.21 3.23
CA ASN A 2 17.95 -6.01 4.26
C ASN A 2 17.05 -6.58 5.37
N LEU A 3 15.77 -6.18 5.43
CA LEU A 3 14.85 -6.72 6.42
C LEU A 3 14.52 -8.19 6.11
N LYS A 4 14.52 -9.02 7.17
CA LYS A 4 14.20 -10.44 7.14
C LYS A 4 12.75 -10.68 7.58
N ILE A 5 11.78 -10.09 6.87
CA ILE A 5 10.35 -10.21 7.22
C ILE A 5 9.89 -11.67 7.13
N GLU A 6 10.49 -12.44 6.22
CA GLU A 6 10.23 -13.87 6.08
C GLU A 6 10.48 -14.67 7.36
N ALA A 7 11.38 -14.20 8.24
CA ALA A 7 11.78 -14.90 9.46
C ALA A 7 10.78 -14.75 10.61
N ILE A 8 9.85 -13.79 10.52
CA ILE A 8 8.85 -13.50 11.56
C ILE A 8 7.41 -13.69 11.08
N ALA A 9 7.22 -13.99 9.79
CA ALA A 9 5.90 -14.10 9.19
C ALA A 9 5.40 -15.55 9.18
N ASP A 10 4.25 -15.78 9.80
CA ASP A 10 3.53 -17.07 9.83
C ASP A 10 3.00 -17.49 8.46
N THR A 11 2.50 -18.72 8.37
CA THR A 11 1.82 -19.27 7.19
C THR A 11 0.49 -19.91 7.62
N PRO A 12 -0.67 -19.41 7.15
CA PRO A 12 -0.87 -18.26 6.26
C PRO A 12 -0.72 -16.91 6.97
N SER A 13 -0.31 -15.87 6.25
CA SER A 13 -0.26 -14.50 6.76
C SER A 13 -0.35 -13.44 5.65
N PHE A 14 -0.52 -12.19 6.07
CA PHE A 14 -0.60 -11.04 5.18
C PHE A 14 0.41 -9.96 5.57
N VAL A 15 0.80 -9.12 4.61
CA VAL A 15 1.64 -7.94 4.83
C VAL A 15 1.05 -6.75 4.09
N PHE A 16 1.10 -5.57 4.71
CA PHE A 16 0.72 -4.30 4.11
C PHE A 16 1.98 -3.42 4.05
N LEU A 17 2.39 -3.07 2.84
CA LEU A 17 3.62 -2.33 2.58
C LEU A 17 3.29 -0.99 1.91
N TRP A 18 3.41 0.10 2.64
CA TRP A 18 3.39 1.45 2.07
C TRP A 18 4.61 1.67 1.19
N VAL A 19 4.38 2.00 -0.08
CA VAL A 19 5.44 2.14 -1.10
C VAL A 19 5.52 3.54 -1.72
N GLY A 20 4.72 4.49 -1.21
CA GLY A 20 4.66 5.85 -1.75
C GLY A 20 3.98 5.87 -3.12
N ASP A 21 4.42 6.76 -4.00
CA ASP A 21 3.73 7.11 -5.25
C ASP A 21 4.59 7.01 -6.52
N GLY A 22 5.84 6.53 -6.40
CA GLY A 22 6.80 6.43 -7.51
C GLY A 22 7.53 5.07 -7.57
N VAL A 23 8.87 5.12 -7.61
CA VAL A 23 9.75 3.93 -7.76
C VAL A 23 9.52 2.82 -6.72
N GLY A 24 8.96 3.18 -5.56
CA GLY A 24 8.64 2.23 -4.50
C GLY A 24 7.62 1.17 -4.92
N LEU A 25 6.76 1.43 -5.91
CA LEU A 25 5.82 0.42 -6.44
C LEU A 25 6.56 -0.83 -6.94
N GLU A 26 7.62 -0.64 -7.72
CA GLU A 26 8.39 -1.76 -8.27
C GLU A 26 9.29 -2.39 -7.21
N GLN A 27 9.99 -1.58 -6.43
CA GLN A 27 10.86 -2.07 -5.35
C GLN A 27 10.06 -2.81 -4.27
N GLY A 28 8.85 -2.38 -3.97
CA GLY A 28 7.94 -3.03 -3.03
C GLY A 28 7.51 -4.42 -3.50
N ARG A 29 7.23 -4.60 -4.79
CA ARG A 29 6.95 -5.94 -5.37
C ARG A 29 8.16 -6.87 -5.22
N GLN A 30 9.36 -6.35 -5.40
CA GLN A 30 10.60 -7.11 -5.18
C GLN A 30 10.78 -7.48 -3.70
N CYS A 31 10.46 -6.57 -2.77
CA CYS A 31 10.42 -6.86 -1.34
C CYS A 31 9.42 -7.98 -1.01
N LEU A 32 8.18 -7.90 -1.51
CA LEU A 32 7.16 -8.95 -1.29
C LEU A 32 7.66 -10.31 -1.78
N LYS A 33 8.23 -10.37 -2.99
CA LYS A 33 8.81 -11.59 -3.55
C LYS A 33 9.94 -12.13 -2.67
N LYS A 34 10.86 -11.29 -2.22
CA LYS A 34 11.95 -11.67 -1.31
C LYS A 34 11.41 -12.28 -0.02
N TRP A 35 10.37 -11.69 0.57
CA TRP A 35 9.81 -12.10 1.85
C TRP A 35 8.87 -13.32 1.75
N GLY A 36 8.67 -13.85 0.55
CA GLY A 36 7.81 -15.02 0.29
C GLY A 36 6.32 -14.69 0.20
N PHE A 37 5.96 -13.44 -0.08
CA PHE A 37 4.58 -13.00 -0.28
C PHE A 37 4.26 -12.84 -1.78
N ARG A 38 3.05 -13.21 -2.17
CA ARG A 38 2.48 -12.88 -3.48
C ARG A 38 1.66 -11.60 -3.34
N ARG A 39 1.87 -10.60 -4.19
CA ARG A 39 1.00 -9.41 -4.21
C ARG A 39 -0.43 -9.85 -4.56
N CYS A 40 -1.39 -9.49 -3.71
CA CYS A 40 -2.80 -9.81 -3.91
C CYS A 40 -3.65 -8.56 -4.14
N GLU A 41 -3.40 -7.46 -3.42
CA GLU A 41 -4.14 -6.19 -3.59
C GLU A 41 -3.17 -4.99 -3.64
N ASP A 42 -3.70 -3.81 -4.01
CA ASP A 42 -3.01 -2.52 -4.00
C ASP A 42 -3.97 -1.45 -3.46
N VAL A 43 -3.86 -1.13 -2.17
CA VAL A 43 -4.73 -0.14 -1.53
C VAL A 43 -4.23 1.25 -1.86
N CYS A 44 -5.04 2.02 -2.58
CA CYS A 44 -4.74 3.38 -2.98
C CYS A 44 -5.27 4.38 -1.96
N TRP A 45 -4.38 5.13 -1.30
CA TRP A 45 -4.76 6.30 -0.53
C TRP A 45 -4.75 7.54 -1.43
N VAL A 46 -5.94 7.96 -1.84
CA VAL A 46 -6.18 9.14 -2.65
C VAL A 46 -6.34 10.36 -1.74
N LYS A 47 -5.59 11.42 -2.05
CA LYS A 47 -5.53 12.63 -1.25
C LYS A 47 -6.27 13.75 -1.96
N THR A 48 -7.28 14.26 -1.26
CA THR A 48 -8.07 15.41 -1.68
C THR A 48 -7.44 16.71 -1.20
N ASN A 49 -7.74 17.81 -1.88
CA ASN A 49 -7.22 19.14 -1.58
C ASN A 49 -8.36 20.15 -1.31
N LYS A 50 -9.44 19.70 -0.67
CA LYS A 50 -10.65 20.49 -0.45
C LYS A 50 -10.37 21.75 0.38
N LYS A 51 -9.39 21.72 1.29
CA LYS A 51 -9.01 22.84 2.16
C LYS A 51 -8.05 23.81 1.49
N ASN A 52 -7.25 23.35 0.54
CA ASN A 52 -6.30 24.16 -0.21
C ASN A 52 -6.28 23.73 -1.68
N ALA A 53 -7.10 24.36 -2.51
CA ALA A 53 -7.28 24.01 -3.92
C ALA A 53 -6.05 24.32 -4.81
N THR A 54 -4.97 24.85 -4.23
CA THR A 54 -3.73 25.12 -4.96
C THR A 54 -3.11 23.79 -5.41
N PRO A 55 -2.61 23.69 -6.66
CA PRO A 55 -1.84 22.54 -7.10
C PRO A 55 -0.67 22.30 -6.15
N SER A 56 -0.46 21.06 -5.72
CA SER A 56 0.66 20.75 -4.82
C SER A 56 1.96 21.03 -5.57
N LEU A 57 2.86 21.83 -4.99
CA LEU A 57 4.17 22.20 -5.56
C LEU A 57 5.16 21.01 -5.64
N ARG A 58 4.69 19.77 -5.56
CA ARG A 58 5.50 18.56 -5.76
C ARG A 58 5.76 18.36 -7.25
N HIS A 59 6.59 19.22 -7.82
CA HIS A 59 7.18 18.99 -9.13
C HIS A 59 8.35 18.03 -8.96
N ASP A 60 8.09 16.74 -9.18
CA ASP A 60 9.14 15.79 -9.50
C ASP A 60 9.33 15.80 -11.03
N SER A 61 10.52 16.20 -11.50
CA SER A 61 10.87 16.26 -12.91
C SER A 61 10.81 14.89 -13.61
N HIS A 62 10.71 13.80 -12.86
CA HIS A 62 10.56 12.44 -13.37
C HIS A 62 9.08 12.01 -13.54
N THR A 63 8.12 12.88 -13.23
CA THR A 63 6.68 12.56 -13.25
C THR A 63 5.95 13.36 -14.32
N LEU A 64 5.07 12.71 -15.08
CA LEU A 64 4.24 13.36 -16.12
C LEU A 64 2.97 13.99 -15.53
N LEU A 65 2.46 13.42 -14.44
CA LEU A 65 1.24 13.83 -13.77
C LEU A 65 1.55 14.16 -12.32
N GLN A 66 0.78 15.08 -11.74
CA GLN A 66 0.85 15.37 -10.31
C GLN A 66 0.47 14.12 -9.49
N HIS A 67 1.36 13.69 -8.61
CA HIS A 67 1.07 12.59 -7.70
C HIS A 67 0.12 13.07 -6.59
N SER A 68 -1.09 12.50 -6.55
CA SER A 68 -2.14 12.81 -5.58
C SER A 68 -2.61 11.59 -4.79
N LYS A 69 -1.83 10.50 -4.82
CA LYS A 69 -2.14 9.26 -4.10
C LYS A 69 -0.88 8.50 -3.72
N GLU A 70 -0.96 7.73 -2.65
CA GLU A 70 0.06 6.75 -2.26
C GLU A 70 -0.49 5.33 -2.36
N HIS A 71 0.41 4.37 -2.52
CA HIS A 71 0.09 2.94 -2.64
C HIS A 71 0.50 2.16 -1.40
N CYS A 72 -0.36 1.24 -0.98
CA CYS A 72 -0.07 0.22 0.02
C CYS A 72 -0.27 -1.16 -0.61
N LEU A 73 0.84 -1.83 -0.93
CA LEU A 73 0.79 -3.16 -1.52
C LEU A 73 0.42 -4.19 -0.45
N MET A 74 -0.60 -5.00 -0.73
CA MET A 74 -0.98 -6.13 0.12
C MET A 74 -0.37 -7.42 -0.43
N GLY A 75 0.35 -8.16 0.42
CA GLY A 75 0.93 -9.46 0.11
C GLY A 75 0.28 -10.59 0.92
N ILE A 76 0.14 -11.77 0.31
CA ILE A 76 -0.29 -13.01 0.97
C ILE A 76 0.82 -14.06 0.95
N LYS A 77 1.05 -14.71 2.10
CA LYS A 77 1.93 -15.86 2.27
C LYS A 77 1.09 -17.09 2.64
N GLY A 78 1.43 -18.25 2.06
CA GLY A 78 0.61 -19.47 2.20
C GLY A 78 -0.62 -19.48 1.28
N THR A 79 -1.62 -20.28 1.63
CA THR A 79 -2.87 -20.43 0.89
C THR A 79 -4.03 -20.13 1.83
N VAL A 80 -4.91 -19.21 1.43
CA VAL A 80 -6.15 -18.89 2.14
C VAL A 80 -7.29 -18.91 1.12
N ARG A 81 -8.38 -19.59 1.44
CA ARG A 81 -9.57 -19.74 0.60
C ARG A 81 -10.76 -19.08 1.27
N ARG A 82 -11.34 -18.08 0.61
CA ARG A 82 -12.49 -17.31 1.12
C ARG A 82 -13.69 -18.18 1.52
N SER A 83 -13.89 -19.32 0.85
CA SER A 83 -15.04 -20.20 1.08
C SER A 83 -14.90 -21.11 2.31
N THR A 84 -13.68 -21.37 2.79
CA THR A 84 -13.42 -22.32 3.89
C THR A 84 -12.73 -21.67 5.08
N ASP A 85 -11.98 -20.59 4.85
CA ASP A 85 -11.07 -20.01 5.85
C ASP A 85 -11.65 -18.73 6.46
N GLY A 86 -12.96 -18.72 6.71
CA GLY A 86 -13.68 -17.58 7.31
C GLY A 86 -13.21 -17.23 8.73
N HIS A 87 -12.59 -18.19 9.42
CA HIS A 87 -11.97 -17.98 10.72
C HIS A 87 -10.64 -17.19 10.65
N VAL A 88 -10.04 -17.07 9.45
CA VAL A 88 -8.82 -16.30 9.21
C VAL A 88 -9.15 -14.96 8.57
N ILE A 89 -10.07 -14.95 7.60
CA ILE A 89 -10.39 -13.75 6.81
C ILE A 89 -11.89 -13.54 6.65
N HIS A 90 -12.31 -12.29 6.71
CA HIS A 90 -13.57 -11.81 6.15
C HIS A 90 -13.26 -10.99 4.90
N ALA A 91 -13.23 -11.66 3.74
CA ALA A 91 -12.97 -10.98 2.48
C ALA A 91 -14.14 -10.07 2.08
N ASN A 92 -13.84 -9.03 1.29
CA ASN A 92 -14.83 -8.16 0.65
C ASN A 92 -15.67 -7.30 1.62
N ILE A 93 -15.20 -7.10 2.86
CA ILE A 93 -15.80 -6.12 3.79
C ILE A 93 -15.44 -4.69 3.39
N ASP A 94 -14.18 -4.47 3.02
CA ASP A 94 -13.64 -3.16 2.62
C ASP A 94 -13.22 -3.13 1.16
N THR A 95 -13.13 -1.91 0.62
CA THR A 95 -12.57 -1.60 -0.70
C THR A 95 -11.08 -1.31 -0.61
N ASP A 96 -10.39 -1.32 -1.76
CA ASP A 96 -8.96 -1.02 -1.91
C ASP A 96 -8.67 0.49 -2.06
N ILE A 97 -9.57 1.36 -1.59
CA ILE A 97 -9.44 2.82 -1.72
C ILE A 97 -9.65 3.46 -0.35
N ILE A 98 -8.74 4.36 0.00
CA ILE A 98 -8.87 5.30 1.12
C ILE A 98 -8.90 6.71 0.54
N ILE A 99 -9.92 7.51 0.89
CA ILE A 99 -10.01 8.91 0.46
C ILE A 99 -9.96 9.79 1.71
N ALA A 100 -8.95 10.65 1.79
CA ALA A 100 -8.82 11.63 2.87
C ALA A 100 -8.24 12.95 2.35
N GLU A 101 -8.31 14.01 3.14
CA GLU A 101 -7.64 15.27 2.84
C GLU A 101 -6.11 15.09 2.93
N GLU A 102 -5.35 15.78 2.08
CA GLU A 102 -3.89 15.86 2.20
C GLU A 102 -3.52 16.27 3.64
N PRO A 103 -2.61 15.53 4.31
CA PRO A 103 -2.13 15.92 5.61
C PRO A 103 -1.45 17.29 5.60
N THR A 104 -1.38 17.92 6.76
CA THR A 104 -0.60 19.16 6.92
C THR A 104 0.86 18.95 6.52
N ASP A 105 1.47 19.96 5.93
CA ASP A 105 2.87 19.91 5.50
C ASP A 105 3.81 19.40 6.60
N GLY A 106 4.68 18.46 6.23
CA GLY A 106 5.61 17.79 7.16
C GLY A 106 5.04 16.57 7.88
N SER A 107 3.73 16.32 7.82
CA SER A 107 3.14 15.09 8.39
C SER A 107 3.48 13.85 7.55
N THR A 108 3.88 12.77 8.21
CA THR A 108 4.14 11.45 7.59
C THR A 108 3.09 10.40 7.96
N LYS A 109 2.07 10.79 8.75
CA LYS A 109 0.98 9.89 9.16
C LYS A 109 0.22 9.37 7.94
N LYS A 110 -0.12 8.09 7.96
CA LYS A 110 -1.02 7.47 6.98
C LYS A 110 -2.46 7.62 7.46
N ALA A 111 -3.39 7.66 6.50
CA ALA A 111 -4.83 7.73 6.78
C ALA A 111 -5.34 6.47 7.49
#